data_AF-A0A0B8PLE9-F1
#
_entry.id   AF-A0A0B8PLE9-F1
#
_cell.length_a   1.000
_cell.length_b   1.000
_cell.length_c   1.000
_cell.angle_alpha   90.00
_cell.angle_beta   90.00
_cell.angle_gamma   90.00
#
_symmetry.space_group_name_H-M   'P 1'
#
loop_
_entity.id
_entity.type
_entity.pdbx_description
1 polymer ?
#
loop_
_entity_poly.entity_id
_entity_poly.type
_entity_poly.pdbx_seq_one_letter_code
_entity_poly.pdbx_strand_id
1 'polypeptide(L)'
;MDYRVIPWTTFIDPEVARVGINEREAQEKGLDYEVTRFEFKELDRAITDSSTEGFIKVITPKGKDKILGVTIVSQQAGDLIAEFVLAMKHNLGLNKILGTIHSYPTWLKVINTQLESGSVTMHRRPY
;
A
#
# COMPACT_ATOMS: atom_id res chain seq x y z
N MET A 1 5.13 -12.93 19.74
CA MET A 1 4.84 -12.66 18.31
C MET A 1 4.20 -11.29 18.16
N ASP A 2 4.48 -10.56 17.09
CA ASP A 2 3.87 -9.23 16.83
C ASP A 2 2.63 -9.41 15.93
N TYR A 3 1.45 -9.42 16.54
CA TYR A 3 0.18 -9.67 15.85
C TYR A 3 -0.24 -8.54 14.91
N ARG A 4 0.43 -7.38 14.95
CA ARG A 4 0.14 -6.25 14.05
C ARG A 4 0.61 -6.50 12.61
N VAL A 5 1.50 -7.47 12.42
CA VAL A 5 2.25 -7.67 11.16
C VAL A 5 2.02 -9.08 10.60
N ILE A 6 0.82 -9.62 10.78
CA ILE A 6 0.42 -10.90 10.18
C ILE A 6 -0.23 -10.59 8.82
N PRO A 7 0.41 -10.95 7.69
CA PRO A 7 -0.20 -10.78 6.38
C PRO A 7 -1.26 -11.84 6.11
N TRP A 8 -2.23 -11.48 5.28
CA TRP A 8 -3.22 -12.39 4.70
C TRP A 8 -3.35 -12.09 3.22
N THR A 9 -3.38 -13.13 2.39
CA THR A 9 -3.60 -13.02 0.95
C THR A 9 -4.68 -14.00 0.51
N THR A 10 -5.64 -13.50 -0.27
CA THR A 10 -6.63 -14.31 -0.97
C THR A 10 -6.25 -14.34 -2.45
N PHE A 11 -5.87 -15.53 -2.94
CA PHE A 11 -5.41 -15.77 -4.32
C PHE A 11 -6.58 -15.93 -5.30
N ILE A 12 -7.32 -14.84 -5.48
CA ILE A 12 -8.32 -14.66 -6.54
C ILE A 12 -7.74 -13.77 -7.65
N ASP A 13 -8.51 -13.49 -8.71
CA ASP A 13 -8.07 -12.64 -9.81
C ASP A 13 -8.88 -11.32 -9.84
N PRO A 14 -8.25 -10.14 -9.58
CA PRO A 14 -6.89 -9.94 -9.07
C PRO A 14 -6.75 -10.32 -7.59
N GLU A 15 -5.53 -10.63 -7.13
CA GLU A 15 -5.29 -11.04 -5.73
C GLU A 15 -5.60 -9.90 -4.76
N VAL A 16 -5.98 -10.27 -3.52
CA VAL A 16 -6.21 -9.31 -2.44
C VAL A 16 -5.31 -9.66 -1.25
N ALA A 17 -4.35 -8.79 -0.95
CA ALA A 17 -3.47 -8.91 0.21
C ALA A 17 -3.68 -7.81 1.23
N ARG A 18 -3.53 -8.12 2.51
CA ARG A 18 -3.60 -7.16 3.61
C ARG A 18 -2.63 -7.46 4.73
N VAL A 19 -2.20 -6.42 5.44
CA VAL A 19 -1.48 -6.52 6.73
C VAL A 19 -1.90 -5.35 7.63
N GLY A 20 -1.96 -5.56 8.94
CA GLY A 20 -2.38 -4.53 9.89
C GLY A 20 -3.88 -4.18 9.83
N ILE A 21 -4.21 -2.97 10.27
CA ILE A 21 -5.60 -2.49 10.33
C ILE A 21 -6.07 -1.95 8.97
N ASN A 22 -7.37 -2.06 8.69
CA ASN A 22 -8.02 -1.37 7.58
C ASN A 22 -8.73 -0.08 8.04
N GLU A 23 -9.33 0.65 7.09
CA GLU A 23 -10.00 1.92 7.35
C GLU A 23 -11.17 1.76 8.33
N ARG A 24 -11.97 0.69 8.18
CA ARG A 24 -13.09 0.40 9.08
C ARG A 24 -12.60 0.18 10.51
N GLU A 25 -11.55 -0.61 10.70
CA GLU A 25 -10.95 -0.84 12.01
C GLU A 25 -10.35 0.44 12.60
N ALA A 26 -9.77 1.32 11.77
CA ALA A 26 -9.27 2.62 12.21
C ALA A 26 -10.41 3.52 12.69
N GLN A 27 -11.55 3.51 11.99
CA GLN A 27 -12.76 4.24 12.37
C GLN A 27 -13.39 3.70 13.67
N GLU A 28 -13.53 2.38 13.79
CA GLU A 28 -14.06 1.71 14.99
C GLU A 28 -13.19 1.99 16.22
N LYS A 29 -11.87 2.15 16.04
CA LYS A 29 -10.92 2.53 17.10
C LYS A 29 -10.83 4.03 17.37
N GLY A 30 -11.56 4.86 16.63
CA GLY A 30 -11.54 6.32 16.79
C GLY A 30 -10.17 6.95 16.48
N LEU A 31 -9.37 6.35 15.60
CA LEU A 31 -8.05 6.86 15.23
C LEU A 31 -8.18 8.02 14.25
N ASP A 32 -7.31 9.03 14.39
CA ASP A 32 -7.10 10.04 13.36
C ASP A 32 -6.06 9.52 12.36
N TYR A 33 -6.47 9.28 11.12
CA TYR A 33 -5.68 8.58 10.11
C TYR A 33 -5.75 9.25 8.72
N GLU A 34 -4.72 9.00 7.92
CA GLU A 34 -4.64 9.36 6.51
C GLU A 34 -4.55 8.08 5.67
N VAL A 35 -5.16 8.11 4.48
CA VAL A 35 -5.07 7.03 3.50
C VAL A 35 -4.30 7.52 2.30
N THR A 36 -3.19 6.86 1.99
CA THR A 36 -2.42 7.08 0.78
C THR A 36 -2.74 5.98 -0.21
N ARG A 37 -3.22 6.35 -1.40
CA ARG A 37 -3.63 5.41 -2.45
C ARG A 37 -2.76 5.56 -3.69
N PHE A 38 -2.26 4.43 -4.18
CA PHE A 38 -1.48 4.30 -5.41
C PHE A 38 -2.27 3.44 -6.39
N GLU A 39 -2.57 3.98 -7.57
CA GLU A 39 -3.27 3.25 -8.64
C GLU A 39 -2.25 2.60 -9.58
N PHE A 40 -2.51 1.36 -10.02
CA PHE A 40 -1.66 0.71 -11.03
C PHE A 40 -1.91 1.21 -12.46
N LYS A 41 -2.91 2.08 -12.66
CA LYS A 41 -3.34 2.58 -13.97
C LYS A 41 -2.25 3.33 -14.75
N GLU A 42 -1.30 3.95 -14.06
CA GLU A 42 -0.18 4.68 -14.67
C GLU A 42 1.11 3.85 -14.75
N LEU A 43 1.08 2.56 -14.39
CA LEU A 43 2.26 1.69 -14.43
C LEU A 43 2.39 1.03 -15.83
N ASP A 44 3.46 1.34 -16.57
CA ASP A 44 3.76 0.77 -17.90
C ASP A 44 3.69 -0.76 -17.94
N ARG A 45 4.14 -1.43 -16.86
CA ARG A 45 4.06 -2.89 -16.73
C ARG A 45 2.61 -3.39 -16.63
N ALA A 46 1.75 -2.69 -15.89
CA ALA A 46 0.34 -3.03 -15.78
C ALA A 46 -0.42 -2.82 -17.10
N ILE A 47 0.00 -1.82 -17.88
CA ILE A 47 -0.52 -1.55 -19.23
C ILE A 47 -0.10 -2.66 -20.20
N THR A 48 1.15 -3.11 -20.12
CA THR A 48 1.71 -4.18 -20.96
C THR A 48 1.03 -5.52 -20.68
N ASP A 49 0.75 -5.84 -19.41
CA ASP A 49 0.11 -7.09 -18.98
C ASP A 49 -1.44 -7.02 -19.04
N SER A 50 -2.02 -5.95 -19.62
CA SER A 50 -3.48 -5.68 -19.66
C SER A 50 -4.18 -5.77 -18.28
N SER A 51 -3.43 -5.57 -17.21
CA SER A 51 -3.84 -5.79 -15.82
C SER A 51 -3.75 -4.49 -15.03
N THR A 52 -4.42 -3.46 -15.55
CA THR A 52 -4.40 -2.09 -14.98
C THR A 52 -5.34 -1.92 -13.79
N GLU A 53 -6.13 -2.95 -13.48
CA GLU A 53 -7.08 -2.94 -12.37
C GLU A 53 -6.38 -3.26 -11.05
N GLY A 54 -6.43 -2.32 -10.11
CA GLY A 54 -5.91 -2.54 -8.78
C GLY A 54 -5.35 -1.27 -8.13
N PHE A 55 -5.02 -1.40 -6.85
CA PHE A 55 -4.46 -0.31 -6.07
C PHE A 55 -3.65 -0.84 -4.88
N ILE A 56 -2.80 0.04 -4.34
CA ILE A 56 -2.24 -0.09 -3.00
C ILE A 56 -2.85 1.02 -2.14
N LYS A 57 -3.41 0.66 -0.99
CA LYS A 57 -3.86 1.59 0.05
C LYS A 57 -3.03 1.40 1.31
N VAL A 58 -2.44 2.48 1.79
CA VAL A 58 -1.64 2.52 3.02
C VAL A 58 -2.31 3.45 4.03
N ILE A 59 -2.45 2.99 5.27
CA ILE A 59 -3.02 3.75 6.37
C ILE A 59 -1.89 4.22 7.30
N THR A 60 -1.85 5.51 7.59
CA THR A 60 -0.92 6.11 8.55
C THR A 60 -1.68 7.00 9.55
N PRO A 61 -1.16 7.27 10.76
CA PRO A 61 -1.72 8.32 11.61
C PRO A 61 -1.54 9.67 10.91
N LYS A 62 -2.49 10.58 11.12
CA LYS A 62 -2.42 11.91 10.52
C LYS A 62 -1.11 12.64 10.87
N GLY A 63 -0.43 13.16 9.85
CA GLY A 63 0.83 13.89 10.00
C GLY A 63 2.03 13.04 10.43
N LYS A 64 1.90 11.70 10.42
CA LYS A 64 2.98 10.75 10.69
C LYS A 64 3.08 9.74 9.56
N ASP A 65 4.26 9.18 9.37
CA ASP A 65 4.52 8.21 8.31
C ASP A 65 4.49 6.75 8.79
N LYS A 66 4.18 6.50 10.07
CA LYS A 66 4.08 5.14 10.60
C LYS A 66 2.97 4.36 9.89
N ILE A 67 3.30 3.20 9.33
CA ILE A 67 2.32 2.33 8.68
C ILE A 67 1.50 1.60 9.74
N LEU A 68 0.17 1.76 9.70
CA LEU A 68 -0.79 1.07 10.55
C LEU A 68 -1.38 -0.16 9.87
N GLY A 69 -1.49 -0.11 8.55
CA GLY A 69 -1.91 -1.24 7.73
C GLY A 69 -1.90 -0.91 6.25
N VAL A 70 -1.96 -1.96 5.45
CA VAL A 70 -1.87 -1.91 3.99
C VAL A 70 -2.88 -2.88 3.39
N THR A 71 -3.49 -2.48 2.29
CA THR A 71 -4.34 -3.33 1.44
C THR A 71 -3.89 -3.19 0.00
N ILE A 72 -3.67 -4.32 -0.66
CA ILE A 72 -3.21 -4.39 -2.05
C ILE A 72 -4.20 -5.23 -2.84
N VAL A 73 -4.61 -4.70 -3.99
CA VAL A 73 -5.39 -5.42 -5.01
C VAL A 73 -4.56 -5.38 -6.29
N SER A 74 -4.06 -6.53 -6.74
CA SER A 74 -3.22 -6.66 -7.96
C SER A 74 -2.94 -8.12 -8.28
N GLN A 75 -2.48 -8.46 -9.49
CA GLN A 75 -2.07 -9.83 -9.85
C GLN A 75 -0.94 -10.44 -8.99
N GLN A 76 -0.17 -9.64 -8.27
CA GLN A 76 0.93 -10.11 -7.41
C GLN A 76 0.83 -9.57 -5.98
N ALA A 77 -0.39 -9.39 -5.47
CA ALA A 77 -0.61 -8.73 -4.17
C ALA A 77 0.12 -9.47 -3.03
N GLY A 78 0.18 -10.81 -3.08
CA GLY A 78 0.88 -11.64 -2.11
C GLY A 78 2.39 -11.43 -2.07
N ASP A 79 3.02 -11.07 -3.18
CA ASP A 79 4.44 -10.75 -3.24
C ASP A 79 4.69 -9.30 -2.80
N LEU A 80 3.83 -8.37 -3.23
CA LEU A 80 3.95 -6.94 -2.91
C LEU A 80 3.78 -6.66 -1.41
N ILE A 81 2.92 -7.41 -0.73
CA ILE A 81 2.66 -7.20 0.71
C ILE A 81 3.90 -7.49 1.58
N ALA A 82 4.85 -8.30 1.08
CA ALA A 82 6.04 -8.68 1.83
C ALA A 82 6.93 -7.47 2.19
N GLU A 83 7.03 -6.47 1.30
CA GLU A 83 7.77 -5.25 1.58
C GLU A 83 7.14 -4.46 2.75
N PHE A 84 5.82 -4.33 2.74
CA PHE A 84 5.10 -3.61 3.80
C PHE A 84 5.14 -4.37 5.13
N VAL A 85 5.13 -5.71 5.09
CA VAL A 85 5.36 -6.56 6.28
C VAL A 85 6.74 -6.28 6.87
N LEU A 86 7.79 -6.24 6.05
CA LEU A 86 9.14 -5.92 6.51
C LEU A 86 9.22 -4.51 7.09
N ALA A 87 8.64 -3.52 6.40
CA ALA A 87 8.60 -2.13 6.86
C ALA A 87 7.89 -2.00 8.21
N MET A 88 6.70 -2.58 8.36
CA MET A 88 5.95 -2.58 9.62
C MET A 88 6.71 -3.31 10.74
N LYS A 89 7.35 -4.44 10.44
CA LYS A 89 8.15 -5.21 11.40
C LYS A 89 9.31 -4.39 11.98
N HIS A 90 9.94 -3.57 11.16
CA HIS A 90 11.07 -2.73 11.54
C HIS A 90 10.70 -1.27 11.86
N ASN A 91 9.40 -0.94 11.94
CA ASN A 91 8.89 0.42 12.13
C ASN A 91 9.50 1.43 11.13
N LEU A 92 9.69 1.00 9.88
CA LEU A 92 10.01 1.92 8.79
C LEU A 92 8.76 2.68 8.41
N GLY A 93 8.85 4.01 8.37
CA GLY A 93 7.76 4.85 7.91
C GLY A 93 7.57 4.77 6.40
N LEU A 94 6.37 5.11 5.94
CA LEU A 94 5.98 5.12 4.53
C LEU A 94 6.98 5.92 3.68
N ASN A 95 7.45 7.08 4.17
CA ASN A 95 8.42 7.91 3.46
C ASN A 95 9.71 7.18 3.11
N LYS A 96 10.14 6.18 3.90
CA LYS A 96 11.32 5.37 3.58
C LYS A 96 11.07 4.43 2.41
N ILE A 97 9.86 3.85 2.32
CA ILE A 97 9.46 3.05 1.16
C ILE A 97 9.38 3.97 -0.08
N LEU A 98 8.72 5.12 0.05
CA LEU A 98 8.59 6.11 -1.01
C LEU A 98 9.95 6.58 -1.56
N GLY A 99 10.93 6.78 -0.67
CA GLY A 99 12.31 7.16 -1.04
C GLY A 99 13.20 6.02 -1.52
N THR A 100 12.73 4.77 -1.52
CA THR A 100 13.52 3.61 -1.97
C THR A 100 13.39 3.46 -3.48
N ILE A 101 14.52 3.19 -4.15
CA ILE A 101 14.55 2.92 -5.59
C ILE A 101 14.14 1.46 -5.81
N HIS A 102 12.95 1.24 -6.38
CA HIS A 102 12.47 -0.08 -6.74
C HIS A 102 12.96 -0.48 -8.13
N SER A 103 13.28 -1.76 -8.32
CA SER A 103 13.73 -2.30 -9.61
C SER A 103 12.68 -2.10 -10.72
N TYR A 104 13.15 -1.80 -11.93
CA TYR A 104 12.31 -1.68 -13.12
C TYR A 104 12.56 -2.85 -14.09
N PRO A 105 11.51 -3.38 -14.78
CA PRO A 105 10.09 -3.10 -14.60
C PRO A 105 9.47 -4.05 -13.58
N THR A 106 9.15 -3.61 -12.34
CA THR A 106 8.43 -4.43 -11.34
C THR A 106 7.14 -3.76 -10.89
N TRP A 107 6.21 -4.52 -10.32
CA TRP A 107 4.95 -3.99 -9.79
C TRP A 107 5.16 -2.98 -8.65
N LEU A 108 6.22 -3.13 -7.84
CA LEU A 108 6.59 -2.18 -6.80
C LEU A 108 6.99 -0.80 -7.34
N LYS A 109 7.41 -0.70 -8.61
CA LYS A 109 7.77 0.58 -9.24
C LYS A 109 6.60 1.57 -9.25
N VAL A 110 5.34 1.13 -9.10
CA VAL A 110 4.16 2.01 -8.95
C VAL A 110 4.36 3.07 -7.87
N ILE A 111 5.07 2.71 -6.79
CA ILE A 111 5.35 3.61 -5.67
C ILE A 111 6.21 4.78 -6.15
N ASN A 112 7.30 4.53 -6.88
CA ASN A 112 8.13 5.61 -7.41
C ASN A 112 7.45 6.37 -8.56
N THR A 113 6.76 5.68 -9.48
CA THR A 113 6.09 6.32 -10.62
C THR A 113 5.06 7.35 -10.18
N GLN A 114 4.23 7.01 -9.19
CA GLN A 114 3.20 7.91 -8.66
C GLN A 114 3.80 9.10 -7.88
N LEU A 115 4.95 8.92 -7.24
CA LEU A 115 5.68 10.03 -6.61
C LEU A 115 6.28 10.97 -7.65
N GLU A 116 6.85 10.42 -8.72
CA GLU A 116 7.44 11.17 -9.83
C GLU A 116 6.35 11.95 -10.61
N SER A 117 5.16 11.38 -10.80
CA SER A 117 4.03 12.04 -11.47
C SER A 117 3.23 12.99 -10.58
N GLY A 118 3.38 12.89 -9.25
CA GLY A 118 2.58 13.65 -8.29
C GLY A 118 1.13 13.16 -8.16
N SER A 119 0.79 12.01 -8.75
CA SER A 119 -0.58 11.46 -8.79
C SER A 119 -1.01 10.75 -7.50
N VAL A 120 -0.16 10.72 -6.46
CA VAL A 120 -0.49 10.12 -5.16
C VAL A 120 -1.72 10.81 -4.54
N THR A 121 -2.81 10.06 -4.41
CA THR A 121 -4.03 10.61 -3.84
C THR A 121 -4.08 10.35 -2.33
N MET A 122 -3.99 11.41 -1.54
CA MET A 122 -4.18 11.37 -0.09
C MET A 122 -5.65 11.70 0.26
N HIS A 123 -6.37 10.73 0.81
CA HIS A 123 -7.71 10.96 1.34
C HIS A 123 -7.63 11.28 2.84
N ARG A 124 -8.07 12.49 3.20
CA ARG A 124 -8.29 12.91 4.59
C ARG A 124 -9.76 12.73 4.93
N ARG A 125 -10.06 12.22 6.13
CA ARG A 125 -11.43 12.09 6.62
C ARG A 125 -12.14 13.47 6.54
N PRO A 126 -13.34 13.57 5.93
CA PRO A 126 -14.25 14.66 6.29
C PRO A 126 -14.68 14.46 7.75
N TYR A 127 -14.76 15.56 8.50
CA TYR A 127 -15.14 15.60 9.91
C TYR A 127 -16.49 14.93 10.17
#